data_AF-A0A8X6MP66-F1
#
_entry.id   AF-A0A8X6MP66-F1
#
_cell.length_a   1.000
_cell.length_b   1.000
_cell.length_c   1.000
_cell.angle_alpha   90.00
_cell.angle_beta   90.00
_cell.angle_gamma   90.00
#
_symmetry.space_group_name_H-M   'P 1'
#
loop_
_entity.id
_entity.type
_entity.pdbx_description
1 polymer ?
#
loop_
_entity_poly.entity_id
_entity_poly.type
_entity_poly.pdbx_seq_one_letter_code
_entity_poly.pdbx_strand_id
1 'polypeptide(L)'
;MQEAIVITILKPGKDPKNPLHYRPIALTSCLCKTLERMVNARPVYQLEKNQYIPPFQSGFRKGKSTADNILLLESQIRSAFLRRNHLVSIFFDIENAHDH
;
A
#
# COMPACT_ATOMS: atom_id res chain seq x y z
N MET A 1 23.27 -16.01 -0.83
CA MET A 1 22.51 -14.86 -1.35
C MET A 1 21.70 -15.38 -2.52
N GLN A 2 20.38 -15.37 -2.44
CA GLN A 2 19.55 -15.92 -3.50
C GLN A 2 19.30 -14.81 -4.53
N GLU A 3 19.72 -15.03 -5.77
CA GLU A 3 19.58 -14.06 -6.87
C GLU A 3 18.09 -13.84 -7.18
N ALA A 4 17.65 -12.58 -7.14
CA ALA A 4 16.34 -12.18 -7.62
C ALA A 4 16.46 -11.69 -9.06
N ILE A 5 15.56 -12.13 -9.94
CA ILE A 5 15.52 -11.64 -11.32
C ILE A 5 14.76 -10.32 -11.33
N VAL A 6 15.43 -9.22 -11.68
CA VAL A 6 14.78 -7.91 -11.80
C VAL A 6 14.20 -7.77 -13.20
N ILE A 7 12.88 -7.59 -13.27
CA ILE A 7 12.18 -7.21 -14.50
C ILE A 7 11.65 -5.79 -14.38
N THR A 8 11.66 -5.02 -15.46
CA THR A 8 11.16 -3.64 -15.48
C THR A 8 9.83 -3.56 -16.21
N ILE A 9 8.78 -3.05 -15.55
CA ILE A 9 7.45 -2.85 -16.14
C ILE A 9 7.21 -1.36 -16.36
N LEU A 10 6.88 -0.96 -17.60
CA LEU A 10 6.55 0.43 -17.93
C LEU A 10 5.29 0.89 -17.19
N LYS A 11 5.35 2.07 -16.57
CA LYS A 11 4.20 2.73 -15.95
C LYS A 11 3.15 3.03 -17.05
N PRO A 12 1.86 2.71 -16.84
CA PRO A 12 0.83 2.97 -17.84
C PRO A 12 0.80 4.43 -18.30
N GLY A 13 0.69 4.65 -19.62
CA GLY A 13 0.56 5.99 -20.20
C GLY A 13 1.85 6.84 -20.19
N LYS A 14 3.01 6.24 -19.94
CA LYS A 14 4.30 6.93 -19.89
C LYS A 14 5.18 6.61 -21.11
N ASP A 15 6.07 7.54 -21.47
CA ASP A 15 6.99 7.40 -22.60
C ASP A 15 8.01 6.25 -22.36
N PRO A 16 8.08 5.23 -23.24
CA PRO A 16 9.06 4.14 -23.14
C PRO A 16 10.52 4.58 -23.23
N LYS A 17 10.82 5.77 -23.76
CA LYS A 17 12.21 6.24 -23.92
C LYS A 17 12.84 6.72 -22.62
N ASN A 18 12.04 7.01 -21.59
CA ASN A 18 12.54 7.49 -20.31
C ASN A 18 12.66 6.32 -19.31
N PRO A 19 13.87 5.98 -18.82
CA PRO A 19 14.07 4.87 -17.89
C PRO A 19 13.36 5.06 -16.53
N LEU A 20 13.12 6.29 -16.08
CA LEU A 20 12.40 6.58 -14.82
C LEU A 20 10.90 6.20 -14.87
N HIS A 21 10.39 5.94 -16.07
CA HIS A 21 9.02 5.50 -16.27
C HIS A 21 8.83 4.00 -16.04
N TYR A 22 9.89 3.25 -15.74
CA TYR A 22 9.79 1.83 -15.43
C TYR A 22 9.70 1.59 -13.93
N ARG A 23 9.01 0.52 -13.53
CA ARG A 23 8.99 -0.02 -12.17
C ARG A 23 9.85 -1.29 -12.15
N PRO A 24 10.96 -1.32 -11.41
CA PRO A 24 11.68 -2.58 -11.19
C PRO A 24 10.83 -3.49 -10.31
N ILE A 25 10.77 -4.78 -10.66
CA ILE A 25 10.12 -5.82 -9.86
C ILE A 25 11.13 -6.93 -9.66
N ALA A 26 11.50 -7.16 -8.40
CA ALA A 26 12.34 -8.28 -8.01
C ALA A 26 11.49 -9.57 -7.97
N LEU A 27 11.75 -10.49 -8.89
CA LEU A 27 11.13 -11.81 -8.91
C LEU A 27 11.98 -12.78 -8.10
N THR A 28 11.51 -13.10 -6.90
CA THR A 28 12.06 -14.18 -6.08
C THR A 28 11.47 -15.53 -6.47
N SER A 29 12.18 -16.61 -6.12
CA SER A 29 11.72 -17.99 -6.35
C SER A 29 10.40 -18.28 -5.63
N CYS A 30 9.61 -19.24 -6.11
CA CYS A 30 8.37 -19.65 -5.44
C CYS A 30 8.62 -20.14 -4.01
N LEU A 31 9.77 -20.78 -3.77
CA LEU A 31 10.20 -21.20 -2.43
C LEU A 31 10.45 -20.00 -1.52
N CYS A 32 11.15 -18.96 -2.00
CA CYS A 32 11.34 -17.70 -1.25
C CYS A 32 10.00 -17.06 -0.89
N LYS A 33 9.11 -16.87 -1.87
CA LYS A 33 7.78 -16.26 -1.62
C LYS A 33 6.97 -17.03 -0.59
N THR A 34 7.10 -18.36 -0.60
CA THR A 34 6.44 -19.23 0.38
C THR A 34 7.04 -19.03 1.77
N LEU A 35 8.37 -19.02 1.88
CA LEU A 35 9.08 -18.74 3.12
C LEU A 35 8.74 -17.35 3.67
N GLU A 36 8.77 -16.31 2.85
CA GLU A 36 8.39 -14.94 3.19
C GLU A 36 6.97 -14.88 3.75
N ARG A 37 6.01 -15.59 3.12
CA ARG A 37 4.64 -15.68 3.60
C ARG A 37 4.54 -16.38 4.96
N MET A 38 5.29 -17.47 5.17
CA MET A 38 5.33 -18.19 6.45
C MET A 38 5.90 -17.30 7.56
N VAL A 39 6.99 -16.59 7.27
CA VAL A 39 7.62 -15.66 8.22
C VAL A 39 6.69 -14.50 8.54
N ASN A 40 6.06 -13.88 7.54
CA ASN A 40 5.19 -12.72 7.71
C ASN A 40 3.91 -13.01 8.52
N ALA A 41 3.46 -14.27 8.57
CA ALA A 41 2.25 -14.65 9.30
C ALA A 41 2.32 -14.30 10.81
N ARG A 42 3.48 -14.52 11.45
CA ARG A 42 3.64 -14.30 12.90
C ARG A 42 3.73 -12.81 13.28
N PRO A 43 4.56 -11.97 12.63
CA PRO A 43 4.58 -10.53 12.87
C PRO A 43 3.22 -9.88 12.66
N VAL A 44 2.53 -10.19 11.55
CA VAL A 44 1.20 -9.63 11.26
C VAL A 44 0.21 -9.98 12.37
N TYR A 45 0.18 -11.24 12.82
CA TYR A 45 -0.69 -11.64 13.94
C TYR A 45 -0.41 -10.81 15.21
N GLN A 46 0.86 -10.61 15.56
CA GLN A 46 1.24 -9.86 16.75
C GLN A 46 0.89 -8.38 16.65
N LEU A 47 1.14 -7.76 15.48
CA LEU A 47 0.81 -6.36 15.20
C LEU A 47 -0.70 -6.11 15.30
N GLU A 48 -1.51 -7.03 14.79
CA GLU A 48 -2.97 -6.96 14.86
C GLU A 48 -3.49 -7.20 16.28
N LYS A 49 -3.00 -8.24 16.97
CA LYS A 49 -3.41 -8.59 18.33
C LYS A 49 -3.17 -7.44 19.31
N ASN A 50 -2.04 -6.75 19.17
CA ASN A 50 -1.66 -5.66 20.06
C ASN A 50 -2.13 -4.28 19.54
N GLN A 51 -2.86 -4.24 18.42
CA GLN A 51 -3.37 -3.01 17.80
C GLN A 51 -2.27 -1.97 17.50
N TYR A 52 -1.08 -2.43 17.11
CA TYR A 52 0.02 -1.55 16.72
C TYR A 52 -0.19 -0.90 15.36
N ILE A 53 -1.05 -1.47 14.51
CA ILE A 53 -1.46 -0.86 13.25
C ILE A 53 -2.65 0.07 13.50
N PRO A 54 -2.57 1.36 13.12
CA PRO A 54 -3.67 2.29 13.29
C PRO A 54 -5.00 1.78 12.69
N PRO A 55 -6.15 2.05 13.32
CA PRO A 55 -7.44 1.57 12.82
C PRO A 55 -7.82 2.16 11.45
N PHE A 56 -7.26 3.31 11.09
CA PHE A 56 -7.49 4.00 9.82
C PHE A 56 -6.56 3.53 8.69
N GLN A 57 -5.60 2.64 8.98
CA GLN A 57 -4.74 2.05 7.96
C GLN A 57 -5.42 0.82 7.35
N SER A 58 -5.85 0.96 6.09
CA SER A 58 -6.49 -0.12 5.32
C SER A 58 -5.55 -0.83 4.34
N GLY A 59 -4.43 -0.18 3.95
CA GLY A 59 -3.47 -0.75 3.00
C GLY A 59 -2.79 -2.01 3.54
N PHE A 60 -2.70 -3.05 2.70
CA PHE A 60 -2.02 -4.33 2.98
C PHE A 60 -2.52 -5.07 4.24
N ARG A 61 -3.75 -4.75 4.69
CA ARG A 61 -4.32 -5.30 5.92
C ARG A 61 -5.44 -6.28 5.62
N LYS A 62 -5.44 -7.43 6.31
CA LYS A 62 -6.45 -8.49 6.07
C LYS A 62 -7.85 -7.98 6.46
N GLY A 63 -8.83 -8.20 5.57
CA GLY A 63 -10.21 -7.79 5.80
C GLY A 63 -10.46 -6.28 5.66
N LYS A 64 -9.50 -5.54 5.11
CA LYS A 64 -9.62 -4.11 4.77
C LYS A 64 -9.38 -3.92 3.28
N SER A 65 -9.93 -2.84 2.76
CA SER A 65 -9.92 -2.49 1.34
C SER A 65 -9.75 -0.99 1.16
N THR A 66 -9.50 -0.55 -0.08
CA THR A 66 -9.50 0.88 -0.43
C THR A 66 -10.88 1.50 -0.29
N ALA A 67 -11.96 0.71 -0.40
CA ALA A 67 -13.33 1.17 -0.22
C ALA A 67 -13.60 1.65 1.20
N ASP A 68 -12.97 1.03 2.22
CA ASP A 68 -13.10 1.48 3.62
C ASP A 68 -12.62 2.92 3.80
N ASN A 69 -11.50 3.29 3.15
CA ASN A 69 -10.95 4.64 3.22
C ASN A 69 -11.85 5.66 2.49
N ILE A 70 -12.42 5.27 1.34
CA ILE A 70 -13.34 6.11 0.57
C ILE A 70 -14.61 6.36 1.37
N LEU A 71 -15.20 5.32 1.96
CA LEU A 71 -16.39 5.41 2.80
C LEU A 71 -16.15 6.30 4.03
N LEU A 72 -14.98 6.19 4.66
CA LEU A 72 -14.59 7.06 5.76
C LEU A 72 -14.56 8.54 5.33
N LEU A 73 -13.91 8.85 4.20
CA LEU A 73 -13.83 10.20 3.68
C LEU A 73 -15.20 10.75 3.28
N GLU A 74 -16.03 9.96 2.61
CA GLU A 74 -17.40 10.32 2.22
C GLU A 74 -18.28 10.62 3.44
N SER A 75 -18.18 9.79 4.49
CA SER A 75 -18.85 10.01 5.76
C SER A 75 -18.42 11.32 6.44
N GLN A 76 -17.11 11.64 6.40
CA GLN A 76 -16.57 12.90 6.94
C GLN A 76 -17.07 14.12 6.16
N ILE A 77 -17.10 14.04 4.82
CA ILE A 77 -17.64 15.09 3.95
C ILE A 77 -19.12 15.33 4.27
N ARG A 78 -19.93 14.27 4.33
CA ARG A 78 -21.36 14.37 4.63
C ARG A 78 -21.61 14.95 6.02
N SER A 79 -20.82 14.54 7.00
CA SER A 79 -20.91 15.05 8.38
C SER A 79 -20.56 16.53 8.48
N ALA A 80 -19.52 16.99 7.77
CA ALA A 80 -19.16 18.41 7.72
C ALA A 80 -20.26 19.24 7.06
N PHE A 81 -20.82 18.75 5.94
CA PHE A 81 -21.93 19.41 5.25
C PHE A 81 -23.16 19.58 6.14
N LEU A 82 -23.59 18.52 6.84
CA LEU A 82 -24.74 18.57 7.76
C LEU A 82 -24.52 19.57 8.91
N ARG A 83 -23.28 19.75 9.35
CA ARG A 83 -22.92 20.68 10.43
C ARG A 83 -22.62 22.10 9.93
N ARG A 84 -22.74 22.36 8.62
CA ARG A 84 -22.33 23.62 7.97
C ARG A 84 -20.86 23.99 8.25
N ASN A 85 -20.01 22.98 8.40
CA ASN A 85 -18.57 23.15 8.60
C ASN A 85 -17.83 22.96 7.27
N HIS A 86 -16.64 23.55 7.18
CA HIS A 86 -15.70 23.29 6.10
C HIS A 86 -14.85 22.05 6.44
N LEU A 87 -14.67 21.16 5.47
CA LEU A 87 -13.72 20.05 5.54
C LEU A 87 -12.57 20.34 4.58
N VAL A 88 -11.33 20.21 5.05
CA VAL A 88 -10.12 20.27 4.23
C VAL A 88 -9.40 18.93 4.35
N SER A 89 -8.99 18.36 3.22
CA SER A 89 -8.23 17.10 3.16
C SER A 89 -6.87 17.36 2.52
N ILE A 90 -5.82 16.74 3.07
CA ILE A 90 -4.46 16.80 2.55
C ILE A 90 -4.05 15.37 2.18
N PHE A 91 -3.59 15.19 0.95
CA PHE A 91 -3.15 13.89 0.44
C PHE A 91 -1.63 13.91 0.30
N PHE A 92 -0.96 12.98 0.97
CA PHE A 92 0.48 12.78 0.90
C PHE A 92 0.79 11.51 0.13
N ASP A 93 1.84 11.57 -0.69
CA ASP A 93 2.39 10.42 -1.41
C ASP A 93 3.91 10.38 -1.19
N ILE A 94 4.47 9.18 -1.06
CA ILE A 94 5.89 8.96 -0.82
C ILE A 94 6.51 8.47 -2.13
N GLU A 95 7.44 9.25 -2.69
CA GLU A 95 8.16 8.85 -3.89
C GLU A 95 9.07 7.64 -3.61
N ASN A 96 9.04 6.64 -4.50
CA ASN A 96 9.91 5.44 -4.45
C ASN A 96 9.92 4.70 -3.10
N ALA A 97 8.75 4.48 -2.50
CA ALA A 97 8.58 3.86 -1.19
C ALA A 97 9.16 2.42 -1.01
N HIS A 98 9.64 1.78 -2.08
CA HIS A 98 10.18 0.41 -2.06
C HIS A 98 11.62 0.29 -2.59
N ASP A 99 12.20 1.36 -3.13
CA ASP A 99 13.51 1.33 -3.82
C ASP A 99 14.65 1.97 -2.98
N HIS A 100 14.37 2.33 -1.72
CA HIS A 100 15.32 2.93 -0.78
C HIS A 100 15.60 2.04 0.43
#